data_AF-A0AAU0LBA3-F1
#
_entry.id   AF-A0AAU0LBA3-F1
#
_cell.length_a   1.000
_cell.length_b   1.000
_cell.length_c   1.000
_cell.angle_alpha   90.00
_cell.angle_beta   90.00
_cell.angle_gamma   90.00
#
_symmetry.space_group_name_H-M   'P 1'
#
loop_
_entity.id
_entity.type
_entity.pdbx_description
1 polymer ?
#
loop_
_entity_poly.entity_id
_entity_poly.type
_entity_poly.pdbx_seq_one_letter_code
_entity_poly.pdbx_strand_id
1 'polypeptide(L)'
;MRDEGITQFVARLPSPMHTELKRLAKGADRSLNTEIVRRLAQTLGEDFAAEQPEAQPVLAQTLEQMREQTNHLREIARMASLHRDDFRA
;
A
#
# COMPACT_ATOMS: atom_id res chain seq x y z
N MET A 1 26.91 7.45 -5.94
CA MET A 1 26.15 7.15 -4.71
C MET A 1 26.02 5.65 -4.62
N ARG A 2 26.45 5.03 -3.52
CA ARG A 2 26.11 3.64 -3.22
C ARG A 2 24.79 3.66 -2.45
N ASP A 3 23.82 2.84 -2.85
CA ASP A 3 22.58 2.60 -2.12
C ASP A 3 22.92 1.91 -0.78
N GLU A 4 23.21 2.67 0.26
CA GLU A 4 23.62 2.16 1.57
C GLU A 4 22.43 1.66 2.43
N GLY A 5 21.21 1.59 1.87
CA GLY A 5 19.99 1.19 2.59
C GLY A 5 19.29 -0.08 2.10
N ILE A 6 19.75 -0.72 1.02
CA ILE A 6 19.07 -1.89 0.44
C ILE A 6 19.77 -3.17 0.88
N THR A 7 19.15 -3.90 1.82
CA THR A 7 19.59 -5.25 2.19
C THR A 7 19.45 -6.18 1.00
N GLN A 8 20.56 -6.78 0.57
CA GLN A 8 20.57 -7.74 -0.53
C GLN A 8 20.38 -9.17 -0.01
N PHE A 9 19.58 -9.94 -0.74
CA PHE A 9 19.36 -11.36 -0.47
C PHE A 9 19.48 -12.15 -1.77
N VAL A 10 20.35 -13.17 -1.78
CA VAL A 10 20.53 -14.05 -2.94
C VAL A 10 19.69 -15.31 -2.76
N ALA A 11 18.57 -15.37 -3.47
CA ALA A 11 17.69 -16.53 -3.49
C ALA A 11 18.09 -17.52 -4.58
N ARG A 12 18.26 -18.81 -4.22
CA ARG A 12 18.37 -19.90 -5.19
C ARG A 12 17.02 -20.54 -5.39
N LEU A 13 16.51 -20.48 -6.63
CA LEU A 13 15.17 -20.95 -6.97
C LEU A 13 15.25 -22.14 -7.92
N PRO A 14 14.34 -23.13 -7.80
CA PRO A 14 14.17 -24.15 -8.82
C PRO A 14 13.91 -23.52 -10.20
N SER A 15 14.52 -24.07 -11.25
CA SER A 15 14.40 -23.52 -12.62
C SER A 15 12.96 -23.32 -13.10
N PRO A 16 12.00 -24.23 -12.82
CA PRO A 16 10.60 -24.00 -13.19
C PRO A 16 10.01 -22.76 -12.50
N MET A 17 10.32 -22.56 -11.21
CA MET A 17 9.81 -21.44 -10.43
C MET A 17 10.37 -20.11 -10.91
N HIS A 18 11.67 -20.05 -11.19
CA HIS A 18 12.30 -18.84 -11.72
C HIS A 18 11.75 -18.45 -13.11
N THR A 19 11.51 -19.45 -13.97
CA THR A 19 10.89 -19.23 -15.29
C THR A 19 9.49 -18.65 -15.16
N GLU A 20 8.69 -19.22 -14.26
CA GLU A 20 7.32 -18.77 -14.05
C GLU A 20 7.27 -17.36 -13.45
N LEU A 21 8.13 -17.04 -12.48
CA LEU A 21 8.25 -15.68 -11.95
C LEU A 21 8.63 -14.65 -13.02
N LYS A 22 9.54 -15.00 -13.95
CA LYS A 22 9.87 -14.14 -15.09
C LYS A 22 8.67 -13.90 -16.00
N ARG A 23 7.90 -14.94 -16.29
CA ARG A 23 6.68 -14.85 -17.11
C ARG A 23 5.66 -13.93 -16.47
N LEU A 24 5.43 -14.08 -15.16
CA LEU A 24 4.49 -13.29 -14.38
C LEU A 24 4.92 -11.82 -14.27
N ALA A 25 6.19 -11.56 -14.01
CA ALA A 25 6.74 -10.21 -13.97
C ALA A 25 6.56 -9.49 -15.32
N LYS A 26 6.86 -10.17 -16.43
CA LYS A 26 6.65 -9.63 -17.79
C LYS A 26 5.17 -9.37 -18.08
N GLY A 27 4.29 -10.31 -17.72
CA GLY A 27 2.84 -10.16 -17.92
C GLY A 27 2.23 -9.01 -17.12
N ALA A 28 2.89 -8.57 -16.04
CA ALA A 28 2.46 -7.48 -15.18
C ALA A 28 3.27 -6.18 -15.38
N ASP A 29 4.07 -6.10 -16.45
CA ASP A 29 4.96 -4.97 -16.79
C ASP A 29 5.82 -4.49 -15.61
N ARG A 30 6.43 -5.43 -14.88
CA ARG A 30 7.24 -5.16 -13.69
C ARG A 30 8.58 -5.86 -13.76
N SER A 31 9.56 -5.31 -13.04
CA SER A 31 10.84 -5.99 -12.87
C SER A 31 10.66 -7.30 -12.07
N LEU A 32 11.53 -8.27 -12.31
CA LEU A 32 11.51 -9.54 -11.56
C LEU A 32 11.64 -9.29 -10.04
N ASN A 33 12.50 -8.35 -9.63
CA ASN A 33 12.67 -8.00 -8.22
C ASN A 33 11.38 -7.42 -7.62
N THR A 34 10.71 -6.52 -8.36
CA THR A 34 9.43 -5.94 -7.94
C THR A 34 8.35 -7.02 -7.77
N GLU A 35 8.29 -8.00 -8.68
CA GLU A 35 7.31 -9.09 -8.59
C GLU A 35 7.61 -10.03 -7.41
N ILE A 36 8.89 -10.33 -7.14
CA ILE A 36 9.31 -11.12 -5.97
C ILE A 36 8.92 -10.40 -4.68
N VAL A 37 9.29 -9.12 -4.53
CA VAL A 37 8.97 -8.33 -3.33
C VAL A 37 7.46 -8.22 -3.13
N ARG A 38 6.70 -7.98 -4.20
CA ARG A 38 5.23 -7.89 -4.14
C ARG A 38 4.60 -9.20 -3.67
N ARG A 39 5.06 -10.36 -4.15
CA ARG A 39 4.54 -11.66 -3.70
C ARG A 39 4.89 -11.94 -2.25
N LEU A 40 6.13 -11.66 -1.84
CA LEU A 40 6.54 -11.80 -0.44
C LEU A 40 5.70 -10.91 0.48
N ALA A 41 5.49 -9.64 0.10
CA ALA A 41 4.64 -8.73 0.86
C ALA A 41 3.17 -9.19 0.91
N GLN A 42 2.66 -9.76 -0.18
CA GLN A 42 1.32 -10.31 -0.22
C GLN A 42 1.18 -11.50 0.74
N THR A 43 2.07 -12.49 0.66
CA THR A 43 2.02 -13.66 1.56
C THR A 43 2.22 -13.28 3.01
N LEU A 44 3.21 -12.43 3.32
CA LEU A 44 3.42 -11.96 4.70
C LEU A 44 2.25 -11.11 5.21
N GLY A 45 1.61 -10.33 4.34
CA GLY A 45 0.41 -9.57 4.70
C GLY A 45 -0.81 -10.46 4.92
N GLU A 46 -0.97 -11.52 4.13
CA GLU A 46 -2.00 -12.55 4.30
C GLU A 46 -1.78 -13.34 5.59
N ASP A 47 -0.54 -13.74 5.89
CA ASP A 47 -0.16 -14.44 7.13
C ASP A 47 -0.36 -13.52 8.35
N PHE A 48 0.03 -12.25 8.27
CA PHE A 48 -0.20 -11.28 9.35
C PHE A 48 -1.70 -11.02 9.59
N ALA A 49 -2.49 -10.93 8.52
CA ALA A 49 -3.94 -10.82 8.62
C ALA A 49 -4.55 -12.09 9.24
N ALA A 50 -4.05 -13.27 8.88
CA ALA A 50 -4.50 -14.55 9.43
C ALA A 50 -4.11 -14.75 10.91
N GLU A 51 -2.98 -14.20 11.34
CA GLU A 51 -2.50 -14.26 12.74
C GLU A 51 -3.16 -13.24 13.67
N GLN A 52 -3.76 -12.18 13.13
CA GLN A 52 -4.50 -11.16 13.91
C GLN A 52 -5.95 -10.97 13.42
N PRO A 53 -6.79 -12.02 13.44
CA PRO A 53 -8.16 -11.93 12.95
C PRO A 53 -9.00 -10.90 13.71
N GLU A 54 -8.71 -10.64 14.99
CA GLU A 54 -9.45 -9.68 15.82
C GLU A 54 -9.06 -8.22 15.59
N ALA A 55 -7.88 -7.94 14.99
CA ALA A 55 -7.44 -6.58 14.69
C ALA A 55 -8.04 -6.04 13.38
N GLN A 56 -8.43 -6.92 12.45
CA GLN A 56 -9.02 -6.54 11.17
C GLN A 56 -10.29 -5.67 11.27
N PRO A 57 -11.29 -5.99 12.11
CA PRO A 57 -12.48 -5.13 12.24
C PRO A 57 -12.16 -3.77 12.89
N VAL A 58 -11.22 -3.72 13.84
CA VAL A 58 -10.80 -2.46 14.49
C VAL A 58 -10.05 -1.57 13.51
N LEU A 59 -9.15 -2.14 12.69
CA LEU A 59 -8.44 -1.41 11.65
C LEU A 59 -9.38 -0.89 10.57
N ALA A 60 -10.37 -1.67 10.16
CA ALA A 60 -11.40 -1.25 9.21
C ALA A 60 -12.24 -0.08 9.75
N GLN A 61 -12.69 -0.15 11.00
CA GLN A 61 -13.42 0.94 11.65
C GLN A 61 -12.55 2.20 11.80
N THR A 62 -11.28 2.03 12.17
CA THR A 62 -10.34 3.15 12.32
C THR A 62 -10.12 3.85 10.98
N LEU A 63 -9.94 3.09 9.90
CA LEU A 63 -9.80 3.65 8.55
C LEU A 63 -11.06 4.40 8.08
N GLU A 64 -12.24 3.89 8.42
CA GLU A 64 -13.50 4.56 8.09
C GLU A 64 -13.67 5.87 8.87
N GLN A 65 -13.37 5.86 10.18
CA GLN A 65 -13.35 7.08 10.99
C GLN A 65 -12.37 8.13 10.43
N MET A 66 -11.18 7.72 9.99
CA MET A 66 -10.23 8.65 9.40
C MET A 66 -10.74 9.25 8.08
N ARG A 67 -11.49 8.49 7.28
CA ARG A 67 -12.14 9.01 6.06
C ARG A 67 -13.21 10.03 6.38
N GLU A 68 -14.06 9.75 7.37
CA GLU A 68 -15.09 10.68 7.83
C GLU A 68 -14.48 11.98 8.37
N GLN A 69 -13.44 11.88 9.20
CA GLN A 69 -12.70 13.05 9.70
C GLN A 69 -12.10 13.87 8.55
N THR A 70 -11.52 13.21 7.54
CA THR A 70 -10.98 13.89 6.36
C THR A 70 -12.07 14.61 5.57
N ASN A 71 -13.25 14.02 5.45
CA ASN A 71 -14.39 14.63 4.76
C ASN A 71 -14.92 15.85 5.53
N HIS A 72 -15.06 15.76 6.85
CA HIS A 72 -15.42 16.90 7.70
C HIS A 72 -14.43 18.06 7.56
N LEU A 73 -13.12 17.77 7.58
CA LEU A 73 -12.10 18.80 7.39
C LEU A 73 -12.19 19.47 6.01
N ARG A 74 -12.47 18.71 4.95
CA ARG A 74 -12.70 19.29 3.61
C ARG A 74 -13.93 20.18 3.58
N GLU A 75 -15.00 19.81 4.27
CA GLU A 75 -16.23 20.58 4.33
C GLU A 75 -16.03 21.89 5.09
N ILE A 76 -15.33 21.84 6.24
CA ILE A 76 -14.93 23.05 6.99
C ILE A 76 -14.08 23.97 6.11
N ALA A 77 -13.10 23.42 5.38
CA ALA A 77 -12.25 24.20 4.47
C ALA A 77 -13.05 24.85 3.32
N ARG A 78 -14.04 24.13 2.78
CA ARG A 78 -14.96 24.64 1.74
C ARG A 78 -15.81 25.78 2.29
N MET A 79 -16.41 25.61 3.46
CA MET A 79 -17.25 26.63 4.11
C MET A 79 -16.45 27.89 4.46
N ALA A 80 -15.23 27.72 4.98
CA ALA A 80 -14.33 28.83 5.26
C ALA A 80 -13.91 29.60 4.00
N SER A 81 -13.79 28.92 2.86
CA SER A 81 -13.50 29.58 1.58
C SER A 81 -14.69 30.39 1.08
N LEU A 82 -15.90 29.84 1.15
CA LEU A 82 -17.14 30.54 0.74
C LEU A 82 -17.39 31.79 1.59
N HIS A 83 -17.25 31.69 2.92
CA HIS A 83 -17.39 32.85 3.81
C HIS A 83 -16.35 33.94 3.51
N ARG A 84 -15.14 33.59 3.07
CA ARG A 84 -14.08 34.56 2.78
C ARG A 84 -14.36 35.38 1.51
N ASP A 85 -15.08 34.81 0.57
CA ASP A 85 -15.47 35.46 -0.68
C ASP A 85 -16.67 36.40 -0.47
N ASP A 86 -17.58 36.08 0.46
CA ASP A 86 -18.73 36.93 0.82
C ASP A 86 -18.33 38.25 1.51
N PHE A 87 -17.18 38.31 2.20
CA PHE A 87 -16.65 39.55 2.82
C PHE A 87 -15.80 40.40 1.87
N ARG A 88 -15.56 39.96 0.62
CA ARG A 88 -14.77 40.68 -0.39
C ARG A 88 -15.59 41.30 -1.53
N ALA A 89 -16.91 41.06 -1.55
CA ALA A 89 -17.85 41.71 -2.48
C ALA A 89 -18.42 43.00 -1.89
#